data_AF-W2CW20-F1
#
_entry.id   AF-W2CW20-F1
#
_cell.length_a   1.000
_cell.length_b   1.000
_cell.length_c   1.000
_cell.angle_alpha   90.00
_cell.angle_beta   90.00
_cell.angle_gamma   90.00
#
_symmetry.space_group_name_H-M   'P 1'
#
loop_
_entity.id
_entity.type
_entity.pdbx_description
1 polymer ?
#
loop_
_entity_poly.entity_id
_entity_poly.type
_entity_poly.pdbx_seq_one_letter_code
_entity_poly.pdbx_strand_id
1 'polypeptide(L)'
;LSDHLAKLMNAYPDYDVRLSETHHIHKLDAPSGTAVTLAEAIVRRIDRKTRWVRGQAQQADEIGVESVREGEVPGTHEVTYDSPVDT
;
A
#
# COMPACT_ATOMS: atom_id res chain seq x y z
N LEU A 1 -7.63 8.16 8.41
CA LEU A 1 -7.50 6.83 9.06
C LEU A 1 -6.12 6.23 8.79
N SER A 2 -5.73 6.04 7.52
CA SER A 2 -4.45 5.41 7.16
C SER A 2 -3.21 6.16 7.65
N ASP A 3 -3.22 7.49 7.67
CA ASP A 3 -2.12 8.30 8.24
C ASP A 3 -1.89 8.00 9.74
N HIS A 4 -2.97 7.90 10.51
CA HIS A 4 -2.91 7.61 11.93
C HIS A 4 -2.47 6.16 12.20
N LEU A 5 -2.99 5.20 11.43
CA LEU A 5 -2.56 3.80 11.51
C LEU A 5 -1.08 3.65 11.16
N ALA A 6 -0.62 4.28 10.07
CA ALA A 6 0.78 4.25 9.67
C ALA A 6 1.70 4.82 10.76
N LYS A 7 1.28 5.91 11.41
CA LYS A 7 2.01 6.47 12.56
C LYS A 7 2.13 5.48 13.72
N LEU A 8 1.07 4.73 14.04
CA LEU A 8 1.09 3.71 15.09
C LEU A 8 2.00 2.53 14.68
N MET A 9 1.87 2.05 13.44
CA MET A 9 2.63 0.92 12.91
C MET A 9 4.13 1.22 12.74
N ASN A 10 4.54 2.50 12.75
CA ASN A 10 5.95 2.86 12.75
C ASN A 10 6.69 2.30 13.97
N ALA A 11 6.02 2.16 15.11
CA ALA A 11 6.60 1.59 16.34
C ALA A 11 6.81 0.06 16.29
N TYR A 12 6.32 -0.62 15.25
CA TYR A 12 6.38 -2.07 15.09
C TYR A 12 7.23 -2.42 13.85
N PRO A 13 8.57 -2.44 13.97
CA PRO A 13 9.47 -2.64 12.83
C PRO A 13 9.41 -4.04 12.23
N ASP A 14 8.92 -5.03 12.98
CA ASP A 14 8.78 -6.41 12.53
C ASP A 14 7.64 -6.60 11.52
N TYR A 15 6.77 -5.59 11.35
CA TYR A 15 5.73 -5.59 10.34
C TYR A 15 6.17 -4.83 9.09
N ASP A 16 6.09 -5.49 7.94
CA ASP A 16 6.15 -4.83 6.65
C ASP A 16 4.78 -4.32 6.21
N VAL A 17 4.76 -3.35 5.29
CA VAL A 17 3.53 -2.75 4.77
C VAL A 17 3.46 -2.85 3.25
N ARG A 18 2.30 -3.26 2.74
CA ARG A 18 1.99 -3.35 1.30
C ARG A 18 0.63 -2.73 1.02
N LEU A 19 0.43 -2.29 -0.22
CA LEU A 19 -0.83 -1.71 -0.68
C LEU A 19 -1.30 -2.45 -1.93
N SER A 20 -2.57 -2.86 -1.94
CA SER A 20 -3.23 -3.38 -3.14
C SER A 20 -4.52 -2.61 -3.41
N GLU A 21 -4.93 -2.59 -4.67
CA GLU A 21 -6.23 -2.07 -5.08
C GLU A 21 -6.88 -2.95 -6.15
N THR A 22 -8.20 -3.00 -6.14
CA THR A 22 -8.99 -3.66 -7.20
C THR A 22 -10.01 -2.68 -7.74
N HIS A 23 -10.08 -2.54 -9.07
CA HIS A 23 -11.09 -1.74 -9.76
C HIS A 23 -11.61 -2.47 -10.99
N HIS A 24 -12.70 -1.98 -11.57
CA HIS A 24 -13.27 -2.49 -12.80
C HIS A 24 -12.29 -2.41 -13.99
N ILE A 25 -12.50 -3.27 -14.99
CA ILE A 25 -11.61 -3.40 -16.17
C ILE A 25 -11.51 -2.13 -17.01
N HIS A 26 -12.53 -1.26 -16.93
CA HIS A 26 -12.59 -0.01 -17.69
C HIS A 26 -11.75 1.12 -17.08
N LYS A 27 -11.15 0.94 -15.90
CA LYS A 27 -10.33 1.96 -15.26
C LYS A 27 -8.94 2.03 -15.89
N LEU A 28 -8.63 3.17 -16.50
CA LEU A 28 -7.43 3.37 -17.32
C LEU A 28 -6.17 3.68 -16.49
N ASP A 29 -6.31 4.43 -15.39
CA ASP A 29 -5.21 4.79 -14.52
C ASP A 29 -4.85 3.64 -13.57
N ALA A 30 -3.55 3.36 -13.43
CA ALA A 30 -3.01 2.41 -12.47
C ALA A 30 -1.62 2.88 -11.98
N PRO A 31 -1.39 2.99 -10.66
CA PRO A 31 -2.37 2.89 -9.58
C PRO A 31 -3.41 4.03 -9.61
N SER A 32 -4.54 3.85 -8.94
CA SER A 32 -5.50 4.96 -8.76
C SER A 32 -4.92 6.10 -7.91
N GLY A 33 -5.47 7.30 -8.07
CA GLY A 33 -5.08 8.45 -7.25
C GLY A 33 -5.26 8.23 -5.74
N THR A 34 -6.28 7.45 -5.33
CA THR A 34 -6.46 7.07 -3.92
C THR A 34 -5.32 6.17 -3.44
N ALA A 35 -4.91 5.18 -4.25
CA ALA A 35 -3.77 4.32 -3.92
C ALA A 35 -2.47 5.13 -3.78
N VAL A 36 -2.22 6.06 -4.70
CA VAL A 36 -1.06 6.98 -4.62
C VAL A 36 -1.10 7.81 -3.34
N THR A 37 -2.24 8.43 -3.03
CA THR A 37 -2.40 9.26 -1.82
C THR A 37 -2.17 8.46 -0.55
N LEU A 38 -2.65 7.21 -0.50
CA LEU A 38 -2.44 6.29 0.61
C LEU A 38 -0.95 5.92 0.76
N ALA A 39 -0.30 5.51 -0.33
CA ALA A 39 1.10 5.13 -0.31
C ALA A 39 2.00 6.28 0.16
N GLU A 40 1.78 7.48 -0.36
CA GLU A 40 2.53 8.68 0.07
C GLU A 40 2.28 9.02 1.54
N ALA A 41 1.05 8.85 2.05
CA ALA A 41 0.76 9.06 3.46
C ALA A 41 1.51 8.06 4.35
N ILE A 42 1.60 6.79 3.94
CA ILE A 42 2.33 5.77 4.69
C ILE A 42 3.84 6.07 4.67
N VAL A 43 4.41 6.39 3.51
CA VAL A 43 5.84 6.78 3.39
C VAL A 43 6.19 7.95 4.31
N ARG A 44 5.30 8.94 4.45
CA ARG A 44 5.53 10.10 5.35
C ARG A 44 5.48 9.76 6.85
N ARG A 45 5.03 8.57 7.22
CA ARG A 45 4.78 8.18 8.62
C ARG A 45 5.60 7.00 9.11
N ILE A 46 6.13 6.19 8.19
CA ILE A 46 6.93 5.01 8.51
C ILE A 46 8.38 5.30 8.11
N ASP A 47 9.24 5.52 9.12
CA ASP A 47 10.61 6.02 8.91
C ASP A 47 11.49 5.04 8.11
N ARG A 48 11.15 3.74 8.17
CA ARG A 48 11.82 2.68 7.40
C ARG A 48 11.40 2.62 5.93
N LYS A 49 10.41 3.41 5.48
CA LYS A 49 9.94 3.44 4.09
C LYS A 49 10.31 4.76 3.43
N THR A 50 11.07 4.73 2.34
CA THR A 50 11.61 5.92 1.67
C THR A 50 10.77 6.35 0.47
N ARG A 51 10.10 5.39 -0.18
CA ARG A 51 9.27 5.62 -1.37
C ARG A 51 8.25 4.51 -1.57
N TRP A 52 7.34 4.74 -2.51
CA TRP A 52 6.47 3.69 -3.04
C TRP A 52 6.82 3.42 -4.51
N VAL A 53 6.52 2.21 -4.97
CA VAL A 53 6.73 1.78 -6.35
C VAL A 53 5.47 1.12 -6.91
N ARG A 54 5.34 1.13 -8.24
CA ARG A 54 4.27 0.39 -8.92
C ARG A 54 4.58 -1.11 -8.91
N GLY A 55 3.60 -1.92 -8.54
CA GLY A 55 3.76 -3.37 -8.42
C GLY A 55 4.55 -3.74 -7.16
N GLN A 56 5.35 -4.81 -7.25
CA GLN A 56 6.08 -5.35 -6.11
C GLN A 56 7.29 -4.48 -5.72
N ALA A 57 7.44 -4.28 -4.41
CA ALA A 57 8.65 -3.71 -3.83
C ALA A 57 9.87 -4.59 -4.17
N GLN A 58 10.95 -3.95 -4.60
CA GLN A 58 12.23 -4.59 -4.88
C GLN A 58 13.21 -4.43 -3.71
N GLN A 59 12.99 -3.43 -2.86
CA GLN A 59 13.80 -3.14 -1.68
C GLN A 59 12.92 -3.08 -0.43
N ALA A 60 13.50 -3.43 0.72
CA ALA A 60 12.79 -3.45 2.00
C ALA A 60 12.32 -2.06 2.46
N ASP A 61 12.90 -0.99 1.94
CA ASP A 61 12.51 0.39 2.22
C ASP A 61 11.45 0.94 1.23
N GLU A 62 10.93 0.09 0.34
CA GLU A 62 9.86 0.46 -0.59
C GLU A 62 8.49 -0.06 -0.14
N ILE A 63 7.44 0.66 -0.53
CA ILE A 63 6.06 0.15 -0.49
C ILE A 63 5.62 -0.22 -1.90
N GLY A 64 5.30 -1.49 -2.11
CA GLY A 64 4.70 -1.95 -3.36
C GLY A 64 3.22 -1.58 -3.43
N VAL A 65 2.78 -1.10 -4.60
CA VAL A 65 1.37 -0.79 -4.89
C VAL A 65 0.88 -1.67 -6.04
N GLU A 66 0.14 -2.73 -5.70
CA GLU A 66 -0.41 -3.67 -6.65
C GLU A 66 -1.80 -3.23 -7.14
N SER A 67 -1.98 -3.18 -8.47
CA SER A 67 -3.24 -2.77 -9.08
C SER A 67 -3.88 -3.94 -9.84
N VAL A 68 -5.06 -4.34 -9.41
CA VAL A 68 -5.87 -5.40 -10.03
C VAL A 68 -7.04 -4.77 -10.80
N ARG A 69 -7.33 -5.32 -11.98
CA ARG A 69 -8.47 -4.91 -12.82
C ARG A 69 -9.38 -6.10 -13.04
N GLU A 70 -10.57 -6.05 -12.45
CA GLU A 70 -11.49 -7.18 -12.36
C GLU A 70 -12.94 -6.74 -12.50
N GLY A 71 -13.67 -7.37 -13.43
CA GLY A 71 -15.10 -7.18 -13.66
C GLY A 71 -15.55 -5.71 -13.61
N GLU A 72 -16.58 -5.47 -12.78
CA GLU A 72 -17.20 -4.17 -12.53
C GLU A 72 -16.96 -3.66 -11.10
N VAL A 73 -15.82 -4.03 -10.50
CA VAL A 73 -15.50 -3.63 -9.11
C VAL A 73 -15.44 -2.10 -9.00
N PRO A 74 -16.25 -1.45 -8.14
CA PRO A 74 -16.28 0.02 -8.05
C PRO A 74 -14.94 0.64 -7.65
N GLY A 75 -14.13 -0.11 -6.88
CA GLY A 75 -12.85 0.33 -6.34
C GLY A 75 -12.70 -0.07 -4.88
N THR A 76 -11.70 -0.89 -4.57
CA THR A 76 -11.30 -1.26 -3.21
C THR A 76 -9.81 -1.04 -3.02
N HIS A 77 -9.41 -0.64 -1.81
CA HIS A 77 -8.01 -0.41 -1.42
C HIS A 77 -7.72 -1.14 -0.12
N GLU A 78 -6.65 -1.93 -0.10
CA GLU A 78 -6.24 -2.70 1.06
C GLU A 78 -4.79 -2.38 1.43
N VAL A 79 -4.59 -1.95 2.67
CA VAL A 79 -3.25 -1.78 3.26
C VAL A 79 -3.02 -2.96 4.19
N THR A 80 -2.05 -3.79 3.84
CA THR A 80 -1.69 -4.97 4.62
C THR A 80 -0.45 -4.66 5.44
N TYR A 81 -0.51 -4.97 6.74
CA TYR A 81 0.67 -5.04 7.59
C TYR A 81 0.93 -6.50 7.91
N ASP A 82 2.05 -7.05 7.47
CA ASP A 82 2.38 -8.46 7.63
C ASP A 82 3.72 -8.64 8.32
N SER A 83 3.84 -9.70 9.13
CA SER A 83 5.09 -10.04 9.78
C SER A 83 5.30 -11.55 9.72
N PRO A 84 6.54 -12.03 9.50
CA PRO A 84 6.88 -13.45 9.61
C PRO A 84 6.60 -14.07 10.99
N VAL A 85 6.37 -13.26 12.02
CA VAL A 85 6.06 -13.74 13.38
C VAL A 85 4.58 -14.12 13.56
N ASP A 86 3.71 -13.69 12.65
CA ASP A 86 2.26 -13.93 12.67
C ASP A 86 1.82 -15.09 11.73
N THR A 87 2.79 -15.77 11.11
CA THR A 87 2.58 -16.90 10.18
C THR A 87 2.97 -18.25 10.76
#